data_AF-A0A9E1I0G3-F1
#
_entry.id   AF-A0A9E1I0G3-F1
#
_cell.length_a   1.000
_cell.length_b   1.000
_cell.length_c   1.000
_cell.angle_alpha   90.00
_cell.angle_beta   90.00
_cell.angle_gamma   90.00
#
_symmetry.space_group_name_H-M   'P 1'
#
loop_
_entity.id
_entity.type
_entity.pdbx_description
1 polymer ?
#
loop_
_entity_poly.entity_id
_entity_poly.type
_entity_poly.pdbx_seq_one_letter_code
_entity_poly.pdbx_strand_id
1 'polypeptide(L)'
;QYVGIAADEAHRCKDLHYPLVDWGITEVQALQICYDRGFDFGGLYRIYRRASCWCCPFQRIGELRNLRHHHPELWARLLDLDKRARAQFGPGPLGQFKQNWSVARLEERFAREDGQTAPIQPNAPNDAT
;
A
#
# COMPACT_ATOMS: atom_id res chain seq x y z
N GLN A 1 7.04 -25.34 15.99
CA GLN A 1 6.66 -24.44 14.87
C GLN A 1 7.36 -23.11 15.07
N TYR A 2 8.00 -22.58 14.03
CA TYR A 2 8.66 -21.27 14.05
C TYR A 2 7.75 -20.21 13.41
N VAL A 3 7.69 -19.02 13.99
CA VAL A 3 6.86 -17.90 13.51
C VAL A 3 7.72 -16.65 13.35
N GLY A 4 7.60 -15.99 12.20
CA GLY A 4 8.26 -14.71 11.93
C GLY A 4 7.51 -13.55 12.57
N ILE A 5 7.81 -13.25 13.83
CA ILE A 5 7.43 -12.00 14.51
C ILE A 5 8.73 -11.27 14.83
N ALA A 6 8.85 -10.02 14.41
CA ALA A 6 10.02 -9.21 14.72
C ALA A 6 10.08 -8.82 16.20
N ALA A 7 11.26 -8.50 16.71
CA ALA A 7 11.48 -8.16 18.12
C ALA A 7 10.66 -6.94 18.58
N ASP A 8 10.48 -5.94 17.72
CA ASP A 8 9.63 -4.76 17.96
C ASP A 8 8.11 -5.06 17.88
N GLU A 9 7.75 -6.28 17.51
CA GLU A 9 6.39 -6.80 17.50
C GLU A 9 6.15 -7.91 18.55
N ALA A 10 7.07 -8.09 19.52
CA ALA A 10 7.04 -9.18 20.50
C ALA A 10 5.74 -9.27 21.33
N HIS A 11 4.97 -8.17 21.45
CA HIS A 11 3.64 -8.19 22.07
C HIS A 11 2.63 -9.11 21.37
N ARG A 12 2.92 -9.57 20.15
CA ARG A 12 2.10 -10.52 19.37
C ARG A 12 2.45 -11.99 19.65
N CYS A 13 3.50 -12.26 20.44
CA CYS A 13 3.94 -13.61 20.78
C CYS A 13 2.95 -14.34 21.69
N LYS A 14 2.96 -15.67 21.57
CA LYS A 14 2.13 -16.66 22.29
C LYS A 14 3.01 -17.86 22.63
N ASP A 15 2.42 -19.03 22.81
CA ASP A 15 3.16 -20.27 23.14
C ASP A 15 3.76 -20.96 21.90
N LEU A 16 4.60 -20.24 21.13
CA LEU A 16 5.31 -20.74 19.93
C LEU A 16 6.77 -20.26 19.94
N HIS A 17 7.57 -20.67 18.95
CA HIS A 17 8.97 -20.23 18.82
C HIS A 17 9.10 -19.03 17.88
N TYR A 18 9.85 -18.01 18.31
CA TYR A 18 9.97 -16.72 17.62
C TYR A 18 11.44 -16.31 17.41
N PRO A 19 12.16 -16.91 16.44
CA PRO A 19 13.60 -16.71 16.29
C PRO A 19 14.04 -15.25 16.15
N LEU A 20 13.25 -14.42 15.46
CA LEU A 20 13.60 -13.00 15.29
C LEU A 20 13.46 -12.22 16.60
N VAL A 21 12.54 -12.62 17.49
CA VAL A 21 12.45 -12.07 18.85
C VAL A 21 13.64 -12.56 19.68
N ASP A 22 13.92 -13.87 19.64
CA ASP A 22 15.03 -14.49 20.38
C ASP A 22 16.39 -13.89 19.99
N TRP A 23 16.54 -13.46 18.73
CA TRP A 23 17.75 -12.81 18.21
C TRP A 23 17.73 -11.28 18.28
N GLY A 24 16.67 -10.67 18.80
CA GLY A 24 16.55 -9.21 18.91
C GLY A 24 16.49 -8.47 17.56
N ILE A 25 15.98 -9.11 16.52
CA ILE A 25 15.90 -8.57 15.15
C ILE A 25 14.55 -7.86 14.94
N THR A 26 14.60 -6.55 14.67
CA THR A 26 13.44 -5.71 14.33
C THR A 26 12.96 -5.89 12.88
N GLU A 27 11.75 -5.41 12.54
CA GLU A 27 11.21 -5.48 11.16
C GLU A 27 12.17 -4.81 10.14
N VAL A 28 12.73 -3.65 10.51
CA VAL A 28 13.70 -2.92 9.68
C VAL A 28 14.99 -3.72 9.47
N GLN A 29 15.52 -4.32 10.53
CA GLN A 29 16.73 -5.16 10.43
C GLN A 29 16.47 -6.43 9.62
N ALA A 30 15.32 -7.07 9.80
CA ALA A 30 14.94 -8.24 9.00
C ALA A 30 14.88 -7.90 7.51
N LEU A 31 14.29 -6.74 7.15
CA LEU A 31 14.28 -6.27 5.77
C LEU A 31 15.69 -5.97 5.25
N GLN A 32 16.55 -5.33 6.06
CA GLN A 32 17.94 -5.06 5.69
C GLN A 32 18.74 -6.35 5.46
N ILE A 33 18.57 -7.35 6.32
CA ILE A 33 19.18 -8.69 6.19
C ILE A 33 18.81 -9.35 4.86
N CYS A 34 17.58 -9.14 4.37
CA CYS A 34 17.16 -9.60 3.05
C CYS A 34 17.89 -8.85 1.94
N TYR A 35 17.97 -7.51 2.01
CA TYR A 35 18.70 -6.71 1.04
C TYR A 35 20.18 -7.08 0.96
N ASP A 36 20.84 -7.27 2.11
CA ASP A 36 22.25 -7.65 2.19
C ASP A 36 22.53 -9.02 1.54
N ARG A 37 21.51 -9.87 1.44
CA ARG A 37 21.57 -11.19 0.77
C ARG A 37 21.13 -11.14 -0.70
N GLY A 38 20.87 -9.96 -1.25
CA GLY A 38 20.47 -9.77 -2.63
C GLY A 38 18.97 -9.91 -2.90
N PHE A 39 18.12 -9.96 -1.87
CA PHE A 39 16.67 -9.97 -2.03
C PHE A 39 16.12 -8.55 -2.02
N ASP A 40 15.86 -7.98 -3.20
CA ASP A 40 15.33 -6.61 -3.35
C ASP A 40 13.80 -6.53 -3.46
N PHE A 41 13.14 -7.68 -3.59
CA PHE A 41 11.70 -7.83 -3.79
C PHE A 41 11.16 -6.99 -4.96
N GLY A 42 11.97 -6.76 -6.01
CA GLY A 42 11.60 -5.88 -7.12
C GLY A 42 11.32 -4.44 -6.68
N GLY A 43 11.89 -4.00 -5.57
CA GLY A 43 11.68 -2.66 -5.00
C GLY A 43 10.36 -2.50 -4.24
N LEU A 44 9.60 -3.57 -4.00
CA LEU A 44 8.26 -3.51 -3.38
C LEU A 44 8.25 -2.73 -2.05
N TYR A 45 9.18 -3.05 -1.14
CA TYR A 45 9.27 -2.39 0.17
C TYR A 45 9.83 -0.95 0.13
N ARG A 46 10.17 -0.43 -1.06
CA ARG A 46 10.48 1.00 -1.25
C ARG A 46 9.22 1.85 -1.43
N ILE A 47 8.14 1.22 -1.89
CA ILE A 47 6.87 1.89 -2.21
C ILE A 47 5.82 1.56 -1.15
N TYR A 48 5.77 0.29 -0.73
CA TYR A 48 4.73 -0.22 0.16
C TYR A 48 5.30 -0.46 1.55
N ARG A 49 4.55 -0.03 2.58
CA ARG A 49 4.92 -0.31 3.97
C ARG A 49 4.81 -1.81 4.29
N ARG A 50 3.82 -2.48 3.70
CA ARG A 50 3.60 -3.93 3.82
C ARG A 50 3.16 -4.48 2.48
N ALA A 51 3.78 -5.58 2.05
CA ALA A 51 3.34 -6.30 0.87
C ALA A 51 1.88 -6.78 1.06
N SER A 52 1.05 -6.60 0.03
CA SER A 52 -0.34 -7.06 0.01
C SER A 52 -0.76 -7.32 -1.44
N CYS A 53 -1.80 -8.13 -1.64
CA CYS A 53 -2.37 -8.31 -2.97
C CYS A 53 -2.90 -6.98 -3.51
N TRP A 54 -2.62 -6.65 -4.78
CA TRP A 54 -3.04 -5.40 -5.42
C TRP A 54 -4.57 -5.22 -5.49
N CYS A 55 -5.34 -6.31 -5.41
CA CYS A 55 -6.80 -6.30 -5.41
C CYS A 55 -7.41 -6.51 -4.02
N CYS A 56 -6.64 -6.34 -2.94
CA CYS A 56 -7.13 -6.61 -1.60
C CYS A 56 -8.00 -5.46 -1.07
N PRO A 57 -9.27 -5.71 -0.71
CA PRO A 57 -10.17 -4.66 -0.23
C PRO A 57 -9.79 -4.13 1.17
N PHE A 58 -8.94 -4.86 1.89
CA PHE A 58 -8.45 -4.48 3.21
C PHE A 58 -7.19 -3.61 3.18
N GLN A 59 -6.66 -3.29 1.99
CA GLN A 59 -5.55 -2.34 1.87
C GLN A 59 -5.94 -0.96 2.41
N ARG A 60 -4.93 -0.24 2.94
CA ARG A 60 -5.08 1.14 3.36
C ARG A 60 -5.26 2.02 2.11
N ILE A 61 -5.99 3.13 2.27
CA ILE A 61 -6.23 4.08 1.17
C ILE A 61 -4.91 4.63 0.60
N GLY A 62 -3.90 4.85 1.44
CA GLY A 62 -2.57 5.27 0.99
C GLY A 62 -1.89 4.25 0.08
N GLU A 63 -1.96 2.96 0.39
CA GLU A 63 -1.38 1.92 -0.48
C GLU A 63 -2.13 1.78 -1.80
N LEU A 64 -3.46 2.02 -1.81
CA LEU A 64 -4.25 2.06 -3.04
C LEU A 64 -3.87 3.27 -3.92
N ARG A 65 -3.51 4.40 -3.31
CA ARG A 65 -2.95 5.54 -4.04
C ARG A 65 -1.59 5.18 -4.64
N ASN A 66 -0.72 4.54 -3.88
CA ASN A 66 0.58 4.06 -4.39
C ASN A 66 0.38 3.08 -5.54
N LEU A 67 -0.60 2.17 -5.46
CA LEU A 67 -0.94 1.26 -6.54
C LEU A 67 -1.34 2.02 -7.82
N ARG A 68 -2.19 3.04 -7.70
CA ARG A 68 -2.59 3.88 -8.83
C ARG A 68 -1.41 4.59 -9.49
N HIS A 69 -0.47 5.11 -8.70
CA HIS A 69 0.66 5.89 -9.19
C HIS A 69 1.79 5.03 -9.75
N HIS A 70 2.14 3.93 -9.08
CA HIS A 70 3.29 3.11 -9.42
C HIS A 70 2.95 1.91 -10.32
N HIS A 71 1.69 1.48 -10.35
CA HIS A 71 1.23 0.33 -11.15
C HIS A 71 -0.15 0.63 -11.80
N PRO A 72 -0.23 1.63 -12.69
CA PRO A 72 -1.48 2.05 -13.31
C PRO A 72 -2.20 0.92 -14.06
N GLU A 73 -1.46 -0.08 -14.56
CA GLU A 73 -2.01 -1.27 -15.20
C GLU A 73 -2.78 -2.17 -14.23
N LEU A 74 -2.30 -2.32 -12.99
CA LEU A 74 -3.00 -3.07 -11.94
C LEU A 74 -4.19 -2.28 -11.42
N TRP A 75 -4.06 -0.97 -11.32
CA TRP A 75 -5.17 -0.09 -10.97
C TRP A 75 -6.31 -0.14 -12.00
N ALA A 76 -5.99 -0.13 -13.30
CA ALA A 76 -6.98 -0.29 -14.37
C ALA A 76 -7.71 -1.65 -14.28
N ARG A 77 -6.99 -2.74 -13.96
CA ARG A 77 -7.60 -4.05 -13.71
C ARG A 77 -8.50 -4.05 -12.48
N LEU A 78 -8.12 -3.31 -11.43
CA LEU A 78 -8.92 -3.18 -10.22
C LEU A 78 -10.24 -2.44 -10.50
N LEU A 79 -10.20 -1.38 -11.30
CA LEU A 79 -11.39 -0.68 -11.78
C LEU A 79 -12.33 -1.60 -12.56
N ASP A 80 -11.79 -2.42 -13.47
CA ASP A 80 -12.59 -3.40 -14.22
C ASP A 80 -13.23 -4.46 -13.30
N LEU A 81 -12.47 -4.98 -12.34
CA LEU A 81 -12.98 -5.96 -11.37
C LEU A 81 -14.13 -5.38 -10.52
N ASP A 82 -13.98 -4.16 -10.00
CA ASP A 82 -15.04 -3.46 -9.24
C ASP A 82 -16.28 -3.22 -10.11
N LYS A 83 -16.10 -2.81 -11.37
CA LYS A 83 -17.20 -2.64 -12.32
C LYS A 83 -17.95 -3.95 -12.56
N ARG A 84 -17.24 -5.06 -12.78
CA ARG A 84 -17.86 -6.38 -12.98
C ARG A 84 -18.57 -6.88 -11.74
N ALA A 85 -17.95 -6.74 -10.56
CA ALA A 85 -18.57 -7.11 -9.29
C ALA A 85 -19.87 -6.34 -9.05
N ARG A 86 -19.88 -5.03 -9.32
CA ARG A 86 -21.08 -4.19 -9.23
C ARG A 86 -22.16 -4.57 -10.23
N ALA A 87 -21.79 -4.90 -11.46
CA ALA A 87 -22.74 -5.33 -12.48
C ALA A 87 -23.40 -6.67 -12.11
N GLN A 88 -22.64 -7.59 -11.52
CA GLN A 88 -23.12 -8.93 -11.18
C GLN A 88 -23.92 -8.97 -9.86
N PHE A 89 -23.46 -8.25 -8.84
CA PHE A 89 -23.98 -8.36 -7.47
C PHE A 89 -24.69 -7.09 -6.97
N GLY A 90 -24.77 -6.05 -7.81
CA GLY A 90 -25.39 -4.78 -7.47
C GLY A 90 -24.60 -3.96 -6.45
N PRO A 91 -25.20 -2.94 -5.83
CA PRO A 91 -24.53 -2.06 -4.87
C PRO A 91 -24.38 -2.66 -3.47
N GLY A 92 -24.81 -3.91 -3.25
CA GLY A 92 -24.74 -4.58 -1.96
C GLY A 92 -23.31 -5.01 -1.57
N PRO A 93 -23.12 -5.61 -0.38
CA PRO A 93 -21.80 -5.97 0.14
C PRO A 93 -20.95 -6.82 -0.82
N LEU A 94 -21.58 -7.71 -1.60
CA LEU A 94 -20.89 -8.59 -2.55
C LEU A 94 -20.39 -7.86 -3.81
N GLY A 95 -21.00 -6.73 -4.17
CA GLY A 95 -20.57 -5.91 -5.30
C GLY A 95 -19.73 -4.70 -4.87
N GLN A 96 -19.42 -4.55 -3.58
CA GLN A 96 -18.57 -3.47 -3.08
C GLN A 96 -17.14 -3.95 -2.93
N PHE A 97 -16.19 -3.22 -3.52
CA PHE A 97 -14.77 -3.46 -3.27
C PHE A 97 -14.42 -3.23 -1.80
N LYS A 98 -14.65 -2.05 -1.25
CA LYS A 98 -14.31 -1.70 0.14
C LYS A 98 -15.50 -1.08 0.83
N GLN A 99 -15.61 -1.25 2.15
CA GLN A 99 -16.67 -0.63 2.94
C GLN A 99 -16.76 0.88 2.65
N ASN A 100 -17.91 1.33 2.14
CA ASN A 100 -18.21 2.71 1.75
C ASN A 100 -17.44 3.27 0.53
N TRP A 101 -16.66 2.43 -0.17
CA TRP A 101 -15.82 2.86 -1.30
C TRP A 101 -15.90 1.89 -2.48
N SER A 102 -16.34 2.40 -3.64
CA SER A 102 -16.03 1.79 -4.93
C SER A 102 -14.66 2.25 -5.42
N VAL A 103 -14.05 1.48 -6.32
CA VAL A 103 -12.75 1.85 -6.91
C VAL A 103 -12.93 3.10 -7.78
N ALA A 104 -14.05 3.23 -8.48
CA ALA A 104 -14.39 4.46 -9.23
C ALA A 104 -14.44 5.72 -8.33
N ARG A 105 -15.04 5.63 -7.13
CA ARG A 105 -15.08 6.75 -6.18
C ARG A 105 -13.68 7.07 -5.63
N LEU A 106 -12.83 6.06 -5.47
CA LEU A 106 -11.44 6.26 -5.10
C LEU A 106 -10.65 6.93 -6.22
N GLU A 107 -10.89 6.56 -7.48
CA GLU A 107 -10.29 7.23 -8.65
C GLU A 107 -10.61 8.72 -8.67
N GLU A 108 -11.89 9.09 -8.56
CA GLU A 108 -12.33 10.49 -8.52
C GLU A 108 -11.68 11.27 -7.36
N ARG A 109 -11.59 10.63 -6.19
CA ARG A 109 -10.94 11.21 -5.02
C ARG A 109 -9.46 11.46 -5.27
N PHE A 110 -8.74 10.45 -5.78
CA PHE A 110 -7.30 10.52 -6.02
C PHE A 110 -6.97 11.55 -7.09
N ALA A 111 -7.72 11.59 -8.19
CA ALA A 111 -7.56 12.59 -9.24
C ALA A 111 -7.73 14.03 -8.71
N ARG A 112 -8.70 14.27 -7.81
CA ARG A 112 -8.87 15.57 -7.14
C ARG A 112 -7.68 15.93 -6.24
N GLU A 113 -7.19 14.98 -5.45
CA GLU A 113 -6.07 15.20 -4.55
C GLU A 113 -4.77 15.49 -5.35
N ASP A 114 -4.55 14.82 -6.47
CA ASP A 114 -3.43 15.10 -7.37
C ASP A 114 -3.52 16.52 -7.96
N GLY A 115 -4.72 16.94 -8.39
CA GLY A 115 -4.96 18.28 -8.92
C GLY A 115 -4.79 19.41 -7.90
N GLN A 116 -4.99 19.13 -6.61
CA GLN A 116 -4.76 20.10 -5.52
C GLN A 116 -3.28 20.22 -5.13
N THR A 117 -2.44 19.25 -5.52
CA THR A 117 -1.01 19.22 -5.20
C THR A 117 -0.16 19.85 -6.31
N ALA A 118 -0.77 20.55 -7.27
CA ALA A 118 -0.05 21.28 -8.31
C ALA A 118 0.91 22.33 -7.68
N PRO A 119 2.13 22.51 -8.22
CA PRO A 119 3.19 23.25 -7.56
C PRO A 119 2.81 24.74 -7.40
N ILE A 120 2.96 25.25 -6.18
CA ILE A 120 3.10 26.68 -5.92
C ILE A 120 4.27 27.16 -6.78
N GLN A 121 4.00 28.06 -7.73
CA GLN A 121 5.06 28.67 -8.53
C GLN A 121 6.05 29.36 -7.59
N PRO A 122 7.38 29.17 -7.75
CA PRO A 122 8.33 30.01 -7.05
C PRO A 122 8.13 31.45 -7.54
N ASN A 123 7.88 32.37 -6.61
CA ASN A 123 7.79 33.80 -6.90
C ASN A 123 9.00 34.23 -7.74
N ALA A 124 8.73 35.02 -8.78
CA ALA A 124 9.74 35.62 -9.64
C ALA A 124 10.78 36.39 -8.81
N PRO A 125 12.05 36.48 -9.25
CA PRO A 125 13.06 37.28 -8.57
C PRO A 125 12.62 38.75 -8.56
N ASN A 126 12.66 39.38 -7.39
CA ASN A 126 12.63 40.83 -7.31
C ASN A 126 13.95 41.35 -7.90
N ASP A 127 13.89 41.87 -9.13
CA ASP A 127 14.93 42.75 -9.65
C ASP A 127 14.85 44.07 -8.88
N ALA A 128 15.78 44.24 -7.95
CA ALA A 128 16.11 45.52 -7.34
C ALA A 128 17.56 45.84 -7.69
N THR A 129 17.75 46.66 -8.71
CA THR A 129 18.87 47.61 -8.83
C THR A 129 18.35 48.87 -9.49
#